data_AF-A0A3S1K9V2-F1
#
_entry.id   AF-A0A3S1K9V2-F1
#
_cell.length_a   1.000
_cell.length_b   1.000
_cell.length_c   1.000
_cell.angle_alpha   90.00
_cell.angle_beta   90.00
_cell.angle_gamma   90.00
#
_symmetry.space_group_name_H-M   'P 1'
#
loop_
_entity.id
_entity.type
_entity.pdbx_description
1 polymer ?
#
loop_
_entity_poly.entity_id
_entity_poly.type
_entity_poly.pdbx_seq_one_letter_code
_entity_poly.pdbx_strand_id
1 'polypeptide(L)'
;MAHEPIDTLGKATRHNLLVKAECSCGNVRYHRSADLMMVFGGGRDPQSLNFSCDRCKPSIKITLLEVHPEHLPKRLMIHKPMKVGGKIEWFVERFRG
;
A
#
# COMPACT_ATOMS: atom_id res chain seq x y z
N MET A 1 5.23 -1.22 -27.11
CA MET A 1 5.88 -0.37 -26.09
C MET A 1 5.98 -1.21 -24.83
N ALA A 2 7.19 -1.53 -24.36
CA ALA A 2 7.34 -2.30 -23.13
C ALA A 2 6.90 -1.39 -21.97
N HIS A 3 5.84 -1.76 -21.25
CA HIS A 3 5.47 -1.06 -20.04
C HIS A 3 6.64 -1.16 -19.06
N GLU A 4 7.19 -0.02 -18.66
CA GLU A 4 8.28 0.01 -17.68
C GLU A 4 7.77 -0.65 -16.38
N PRO A 5 8.54 -1.58 -15.78
CA PRO A 5 8.10 -2.25 -14.56
C PRO A 5 7.95 -1.23 -13.42
N ILE A 6 6.87 -1.37 -12.65
CA ILE A 6 6.58 -0.54 -11.48
C ILE A 6 7.25 -1.18 -10.27
N ASP A 7 8.53 -0.85 -10.10
CA ASP A 7 9.47 -1.41 -9.12
C ASP A 7 9.72 -0.47 -7.92
N THR A 8 9.11 0.72 -7.91
CA THR A 8 9.32 1.72 -6.86
C THR A 8 8.00 2.38 -6.44
N LEU A 9 7.92 2.82 -5.19
CA LEU A 9 6.77 3.57 -4.67
C LEU A 9 6.54 4.88 -5.45
N GLY A 10 7.60 5.52 -5.95
CA GLY A 10 7.53 6.71 -6.79
C GLY A 10 6.82 6.43 -8.12
N LYS A 11 7.19 5.35 -8.83
CA LYS A 11 6.48 4.93 -10.04
C LYS A 11 5.04 4.55 -9.73
N ALA A 12 4.82 3.74 -8.68
CA ALA A 12 3.47 3.35 -8.26
C ALA A 12 2.56 4.56 -7.97
N THR A 13 3.12 5.61 -7.37
CA THR A 13 2.41 6.86 -7.08
C THR A 13 2.04 7.62 -8.35
N ARG A 14 2.95 7.70 -9.34
CA ARG A 14 2.66 8.35 -10.63
C ARG A 14 1.53 7.66 -11.40
N HIS A 15 1.38 6.36 -11.21
CA HIS A 15 0.29 5.55 -11.79
C HIS A 15 -0.95 5.45 -10.88
N ASN A 16 -1.01 6.22 -9.78
CA ASN A 16 -2.11 6.21 -8.81
C ASN A 16 -2.47 4.82 -8.29
N LEU A 17 -1.46 3.98 -8.00
CA LEU A 17 -1.70 2.60 -7.57
C LEU A 17 -1.97 2.49 -6.07
N LEU A 18 -2.75 1.47 -5.71
CA LEU A 18 -2.83 0.96 -4.35
C LEU A 18 -1.83 -0.17 -4.13
N VAL A 19 -1.28 -0.24 -2.93
CA VAL A 19 -0.51 -1.37 -2.42
C VAL A 19 -1.44 -2.22 -1.57
N LYS A 20 -1.75 -3.43 -2.03
CA LYS A 20 -2.51 -4.44 -1.28
C LYS A 20 -1.53 -5.36 -0.57
N ALA A 21 -1.64 -5.45 0.76
CA ALA A 21 -0.89 -6.35 1.62
C ALA A 21 -1.82 -7.45 2.15
N GLU A 22 -1.52 -8.71 1.84
CA GLU A 22 -2.36 -9.88 2.16
C GLU A 22 -1.62 -10.90 3.03
N CYS A 23 -2.11 -11.17 4.25
CA CYS A 23 -1.68 -12.34 5.05
C CYS A 23 -2.40 -13.59 4.53
N SER A 24 -1.71 -14.73 4.59
CA SER A 24 -2.29 -16.06 4.38
C SER A 24 -3.50 -16.39 5.27
N CYS A 25 -3.69 -15.70 6.40
CA CYS A 25 -4.87 -15.83 7.25
C CYS A 25 -6.12 -15.10 6.74
N GLY A 26 -6.05 -14.51 5.53
CA GLY A 26 -7.13 -13.73 4.93
C GLY A 26 -7.20 -12.27 5.40
N ASN A 27 -6.27 -11.79 6.22
CA ASN A 27 -6.21 -10.38 6.57
C ASN A 27 -5.63 -9.58 5.40
N VAL A 28 -6.39 -8.59 4.92
CA VAL A 28 -6.03 -7.75 3.78
C VAL A 28 -6.01 -6.28 4.24
N ARG A 29 -4.92 -5.59 3.93
CA ARG A 29 -4.80 -4.13 4.12
C ARG A 29 -4.48 -3.47 2.79
N TYR A 30 -5.03 -2.29 2.60
CA TYR A 30 -4.79 -1.46 1.42
C TYR A 30 -4.11 -0.16 1.83
N HIS A 31 -3.17 0.29 1.02
CA HIS A 31 -2.39 1.49 1.26
C HIS A 31 -2.33 2.29 -0.04
N ARG A 32 -2.39 3.62 0.03
CA ARG A 32 -2.04 4.45 -1.14
C ARG A 32 -0.53 4.43 -1.31
N SER A 33 -0.07 4.23 -2.54
CA SER A 33 1.35 4.34 -2.89
C SER A 33 1.93 5.70 -2.47
N ALA A 34 1.16 6.78 -2.64
CA ALA A 34 1.54 8.12 -2.21
C ALA A 34 1.82 8.23 -0.71
N ASP A 35 0.97 7.67 0.15
CA ASP A 35 1.16 7.72 1.60
C ASP A 35 2.41 6.94 2.02
N LEU A 36 2.62 5.76 1.42
CA LEU A 36 3.82 4.96 1.64
C LEU A 36 5.08 5.69 1.16
N MET A 37 5.03 6.33 0.00
CA MET A 37 6.14 7.12 -0.54
C MET A 37 6.56 8.24 0.41
N MET A 38 5.60 8.97 1.00
CA MET A 38 5.89 10.06 1.92
C MET A 38 6.62 9.59 3.19
N VAL A 39 6.37 8.35 3.62
CA VAL A 39 6.97 7.80 4.85
C VAL A 39 8.27 7.05 4.57
N PHE A 40 8.29 6.19 3.55
CA PHE A 40 9.37 5.25 3.26
C PHE A 40 10.30 5.68 2.12
N GLY A 41 9.94 6.72 1.36
CA GLY A 41 10.71 7.27 0.26
C GLY A 41 10.33 6.70 -1.12
N GLY A 42 10.41 7.53 -2.15
CA GLY A 42 9.98 7.17 -3.51
C GLY A 42 10.84 6.12 -4.21
N GLY A 43 12.12 6.00 -3.88
CA GLY A 43 13.01 4.97 -4.44
C GLY A 43 12.85 3.59 -3.81
N ARG A 44 11.97 3.43 -2.81
CA ARG A 44 11.76 2.16 -2.13
C ARG A 44 10.93 1.22 -3.00
N ASP A 45 11.36 -0.03 -3.10
CA ASP A 45 10.57 -1.10 -3.72
C ASP A 45 9.36 -1.44 -2.84
N PRO A 46 8.12 -1.36 -3.36
CA PRO A 46 6.92 -1.75 -2.62
C PRO A 46 6.99 -3.18 -2.06
N GLN A 47 7.61 -4.12 -2.78
CA GLN A 47 7.75 -5.53 -2.38
C GLN A 47 8.69 -5.71 -1.18
N SER A 48 9.58 -4.74 -0.94
CA SER A 48 10.55 -4.75 0.17
C SER A 48 10.01 -4.15 1.47
N LEU A 49 8.73 -3.77 1.52
CA LEU A 49 8.09 -3.22 2.71
C LEU A 49 7.71 -4.34 3.69
N ASN A 50 8.20 -4.24 4.92
CA ASN A 50 7.98 -5.24 5.97
C ASN A 50 6.61 -5.04 6.64
N PHE A 51 5.53 -5.36 5.92
CA PHE A 51 4.22 -5.48 6.55
C PHE A 51 4.18 -6.71 7.44
N SER A 52 3.52 -6.59 8.60
CA SER A 52 3.27 -7.69 9.52
C SER A 52 1.79 -7.76 9.85
N CYS A 53 1.28 -8.98 9.97
CA CYS A 53 -0.06 -9.21 10.51
C CYS A 53 0.02 -9.60 11.98
N ASP A 54 -0.71 -8.88 12.82
CA ASP A 54 -0.70 -9.04 14.28
C ASP A 54 -1.26 -10.42 14.73
N ARG A 55 -2.03 -11.08 13.86
CA ARG A 55 -2.63 -12.40 14.13
C ARG A 55 -1.70 -13.57 13.86
N CYS A 56 -1.07 -13.56 12.68
CA CYS A 56 -0.39 -14.71 12.09
C CYS A 56 1.14 -14.53 12.00
N LYS A 57 1.63 -13.28 11.94
CA LYS A 57 3.03 -12.88 11.65
C LYS A 57 3.76 -13.61 10.49
N PRO A 58 3.13 -14.09 9.40
CA PRO A 58 3.83 -14.79 8.34
C PRO A 58 4.34 -13.79 7.29
N SER A 59 4.92 -14.31 6.22
CA SER A 59 5.19 -13.54 5.00
C SER A 59 3.90 -12.92 4.44
N ILE A 60 3.95 -11.63 4.14
CA ILE A 60 2.84 -10.86 3.57
C ILE A 60 3.04 -10.74 2.06
N LYS A 61 2.02 -11.12 1.30
CA LYS A 61 2.02 -10.93 -0.15
C LYS A 61 1.65 -9.50 -0.48
N ILE A 62 2.49 -8.82 -1.25
CA ILE A 62 2.26 -7.45 -1.69
C ILE A 62 1.89 -7.46 -3.18
N THR A 63 0.83 -6.74 -3.53
CA THR A 63 0.33 -6.60 -4.89
C THR A 63 0.06 -5.12 -5.19
N LEU A 64 0.50 -4.64 -6.34
CA LEU A 64 0.13 -3.32 -6.86
C LEU A 64 -1.19 -3.41 -7.63
N LEU A 65 -2.13 -2.54 -7.33
CA LEU A 65 -3.45 -2.51 -7.93
C LEU A 65 -3.74 -1.15 -8.56
N GLU A 66 -4.21 -1.17 -9.80
CA GLU A 66 -4.78 0.02 -10.42
C GLU A 66 -6.12 0.38 -9.76
N VAL A 67 -6.35 1.67 -9.59
CA VAL A 67 -7.60 2.20 -9.05
C VAL A 67 -8.62 2.28 -10.17
N HIS A 68 -9.43 1.24 -10.29
CA HIS A 68 -10.64 1.23 -11.11
C HIS A 68 -11.85 1.30 -10.18
N PRO A 69 -12.53 2.46 -10.04
CA PRO A 69 -13.58 2.68 -9.04
C PRO A 69 -14.68 1.60 -9.03
N GLU A 70 -15.06 1.09 -10.20
CA GLU A 70 -16.03 0.00 -10.38
C GLU A 70 -15.59 -1.35 -9.80
N HIS A 71 -14.28 -1.61 -9.72
CA HIS A 71 -13.72 -2.89 -9.24
C HIS A 71 -13.28 -2.83 -7.78
N LEU A 72 -13.25 -1.64 -7.18
CA LEU A 72 -12.88 -1.46 -5.78
C LEU A 72 -14.10 -1.67 -4.85
N PRO A 73 -13.89 -2.24 -3.64
CA PRO A 73 -14.94 -2.32 -2.65
C PRO A 73 -15.53 -0.93 -2.32
N LYS A 74 -16.87 -0.80 -2.33
CA LYS A 74 -17.59 0.47 -2.06
C LYS A 74 -17.21 1.16 -0.72
N ARG A 75 -16.68 0.40 0.23
CA ARG A 75 -16.23 0.86 1.55
C ARG A 75 -14.79 0.44 1.82
N LEU A 76 -13.93 0.55 0.81
CA LEU A 76 -12.51 0.27 0.96
C LEU A 76 -11.91 1.17 2.04
N MET A 77 -11.18 0.56 2.98
CA MET A 77 -10.44 1.27 4.01
C MET A 77 -8.96 1.29 3.64
N ILE A 78 -8.34 2.47 3.72
CA ILE A 78 -6.92 2.69 3.52
C ILE A 78 -6.25 2.78 4.88
N HIS A 79 -5.21 1.98 5.05
CA HIS A 79 -4.28 2.07 6.17
C HIS A 79 -3.18 3.06 5.79
N LYS A 80 -3.23 4.25 6.38
CA LYS A 80 -2.34 5.37 6.08
C LYS A 80 -1.24 5.46 7.13
N PRO A 81 0.04 5.24 6.78
CA PRO A 81 1.14 5.58 7.66
C PRO A 81 1.40 7.09 7.61
N MET A 82 1.73 7.69 8.75
CA MET A 82 2.15 9.07 8.86
C MET A 82 3.37 9.17 9.79
N LYS A 83 4.30 10.07 9.49
CA LYS A 83 5.39 10.41 10.43
C LYS A 83 4.90 11.46 11.42
N VAL A 84 4.76 11.09 12.69
CA VAL A 84 4.35 11.97 13.79
C VAL A 84 5.42 11.90 14.86
N GLY A 85 6.03 13.04 15.19
CA GLY A 85 7.07 13.11 16.23
C GLY A 85 8.26 12.15 16.02
N GLY A 86 8.64 11.90 14.76
CA GLY A 86 9.74 10.98 14.42
C GLY A 86 9.37 9.49 14.43
N LYS A 87 8.14 9.13 14.78
CA LYS A 87 7.62 7.75 14.74
C LYS A 87 6.63 7.58 13.60
N ILE A 88 6.46 6.35 13.14
CA ILE A 88 5.43 6.00 12.16
C ILE A 88 4.17 5.59 12.91
N GLU A 89 3.11 6.36 12.74
CA GLU A 89 1.78 6.06 13.25
C GLU A 89 0.85 5.66 12.11
N TRP A 90 -0.07 4.74 12.39
CA TRP A 90 -0.99 4.18 11.39
C TRP A 90 -2.42 4.61 11.66
N PHE A 91 -3.04 5.19 10.65
CA PHE A 91 -4.42 5.65 10.66
C PHE A 91 -5.24 4.82 9.68
N VAL A 92 -6.54 4.81 9.87
CA VAL A 92 -7.47 4.15 8.96
C VAL A 92 -8.45 5.19 8.47
N GLU A 93 -8.53 5.36 7.16
CA GLU A 93 -9.48 6.27 6.52
C GLU A 93 -10.23 5.55 5.40
N ARG A 94 -11.42 6.04 5.06
CA ARG A 94 -12.16 5.50 3.93
C ARG A 94 -11.49 5.98 2.63
N PHE A 95 -11.32 5.08 1.68
CA PHE A 95 -10.85 5.44 0.35
C PHE A 95 -11.85 6.42 -0.30
N ARG A 96 -11.33 7.57 -0.72
CA ARG A 96 -12.02 8.55 -1.55
C ARG A 96 -11.21 8.58 -2.85
N GLY A 97 -11.72 7.86 -3.84
CA GLY A 97 -11.15 7.82 -5.18
C GLY A 97 -11.38 9.13 -5.92
#